data_AF-A0A3M7FR75-F1
#
_entry.id   AF-A0A3M7FR75-F1
#
_cell.length_a   1.000
_cell.length_b   1.000
_cell.length_c   1.000
_cell.angle_alpha   90.00
_cell.angle_beta   90.00
_cell.angle_gamma   90.00
#
_symmetry.space_group_name_H-M   'P 1'
#
loop_
_entity.id
_entity.type
_entity.pdbx_description
1 polymer ?
#
loop_
_entity_poly.entity_id
_entity_poly.type
_entity_poly.pdbx_seq_one_letter_code
_entity_poly.pdbx_strand_id
1 'polypeptide(L)'
;MYMFIVHLWLYLCDGCTSLASNSITTATGTPVYPTIQMASPSADPAASAGRPVSVLFVCLGNICRSPMAEGVFRNVTHFGTPQQHPLIKEIDSCGTGAYHAGDSPDPRTMSVLADNGLTDYKHRARKLRTPEDFLRFDYILGMDQDNVMDIRDEAKRAAKKGLVNQEEALSKVHLYGSFGGKSQKEQVQDPYYGARDGFTIAYDQLSRFSKGLVAHIEQEAVRDLGKTTA
;
A
#
# COMPACT_ATOMS: atom_id res chain seq x y z
N MET A 1 11.15 -35.59 -34.55
CA MET A 1 10.35 -34.90 -35.58
C MET A 1 9.96 -33.54 -34.99
N TYR A 2 10.59 -32.45 -35.50
CA TYR A 2 10.48 -31.01 -35.14
C TYR A 2 10.85 -30.64 -33.68
N MET A 3 11.90 -29.90 -33.29
CA MET A 3 12.76 -28.80 -33.81
C MET A 3 12.08 -27.43 -34.01
N PHE A 4 12.77 -26.38 -33.49
CA PHE A 4 12.63 -24.91 -33.67
C PHE A 4 11.75 -24.14 -32.63
N ILE A 5 12.03 -22.90 -32.17
CA ILE A 5 12.97 -21.81 -32.53
C ILE A 5 13.18 -20.88 -31.31
N VAL A 6 14.40 -20.34 -31.16
CA VAL A 6 14.78 -19.23 -30.29
C VAL A 6 14.65 -17.93 -31.11
N HIS A 7 14.03 -16.88 -30.60
CA HIS A 7 14.12 -15.54 -31.22
C HIS A 7 14.57 -14.47 -30.22
N LEU A 8 15.84 -14.13 -30.40
CA LEU A 8 16.55 -12.94 -29.95
C LEU A 8 16.06 -11.74 -30.79
N TRP A 9 15.78 -10.60 -30.17
CA TRP A 9 15.72 -9.31 -30.87
C TRP A 9 16.61 -8.31 -30.12
N LEU A 10 17.76 -8.04 -30.73
CA LEU A 10 18.62 -6.87 -30.52
C LEU A 10 18.23 -5.84 -31.57
N TYR A 11 18.06 -4.58 -31.17
CA TYR A 11 18.28 -3.44 -32.06
C TYR A 11 18.99 -2.34 -31.29
N LEU A 12 20.22 -2.07 -31.74
CA LEU A 12 20.90 -0.79 -31.62
C LEU A 12 20.42 0.11 -32.78
N CYS A 13 20.29 1.42 -32.55
CA CYS A 13 20.85 2.40 -33.48
C CYS A 13 20.94 3.80 -32.85
N ASP A 14 22.07 4.43 -33.15
CA ASP A 14 22.60 5.73 -32.78
C ASP A 14 21.75 6.94 -33.19
N GLY A 15 22.03 8.10 -32.58
CA GLY A 15 21.65 9.39 -33.19
C GLY A 15 21.74 10.62 -32.28
N CYS A 16 22.92 11.22 -32.24
CA CYS A 16 23.23 12.50 -31.60
C CYS A 16 22.93 13.69 -32.54
N THR A 17 22.30 14.77 -32.07
CA THR A 17 22.49 16.14 -32.60
C THR A 17 22.03 17.21 -31.59
N SER A 18 22.82 18.28 -31.53
CA SER A 18 22.80 19.36 -30.54
C SER A 18 22.07 20.63 -30.98
N LEU A 19 21.76 21.48 -29.99
CA LEU A 19 21.72 22.96 -30.00
C LEU A 19 20.75 23.70 -30.95
N ALA A 20 19.91 24.57 -30.35
CA ALA A 20 19.81 25.98 -30.77
C ALA A 20 19.06 26.80 -29.70
N SER A 21 19.79 27.65 -28.98
CA SER A 21 19.25 28.79 -28.25
C SER A 21 19.05 29.95 -29.22
N ASN A 22 17.81 30.42 -29.40
CA ASN A 22 17.55 31.64 -30.14
C ASN A 22 17.21 32.78 -29.18
N SER A 23 18.16 33.70 -29.02
CA SER A 23 17.96 35.03 -28.44
C SER A 23 17.47 35.99 -29.52
N ILE A 24 16.30 36.59 -29.36
CA ILE A 24 15.81 37.69 -30.19
C ILE A 24 15.85 38.97 -29.35
N THR A 25 16.66 39.93 -29.79
CA THR A 25 16.70 41.29 -29.28
C THR A 25 15.85 42.18 -30.18
N THR A 26 14.82 42.82 -29.62
CA THR A 26 14.19 44.00 -30.25
C THR A 26 14.00 45.09 -29.21
N ALA A 27 14.34 46.32 -29.61
CA ALA A 27 14.32 47.52 -28.81
C ALA A 27 12.90 48.06 -28.59
N THR A 28 12.73 48.74 -27.45
CA THR A 28 11.57 49.55 -27.00
C THR A 28 10.31 48.78 -26.57
N GLY A 29 9.93 48.94 -25.30
CA GLY A 29 8.65 48.46 -24.75
C GLY A 29 8.82 47.56 -23.54
N THR A 30 8.10 47.86 -22.48
CA THR A 30 8.08 47.21 -21.16
C THR A 30 8.10 45.68 -21.18
N PRO A 31 8.75 45.00 -20.20
CA PRO A 31 8.77 43.55 -20.15
C PRO A 31 7.37 43.00 -19.81
N VAL A 32 6.74 42.34 -20.77
CA VAL A 32 5.54 41.52 -20.54
C VAL A 32 6.02 40.11 -20.22
N TYR A 33 5.91 39.71 -18.96
CA TYR A 33 6.13 38.31 -18.58
C TYR A 33 4.92 37.49 -19.03
N PRO A 34 5.08 36.42 -19.83
CA PRO A 34 3.97 35.56 -20.16
C PRO A 34 3.52 34.83 -18.89
N THR A 35 2.23 34.92 -18.57
CA THR A 35 1.59 34.05 -17.56
C THR A 35 1.70 32.62 -18.07
N ILE A 36 2.60 31.83 -17.48
CA ILE A 36 2.62 30.38 -17.69
C ILE A 36 1.35 29.84 -17.03
N GLN A 37 0.35 29.56 -17.84
CA GLN A 37 -0.79 28.77 -17.43
C GLN A 37 -0.27 27.35 -17.19
N MET A 38 -0.05 27.01 -15.93
CA MET A 38 0.24 25.64 -15.49
C MET A 38 -0.97 24.79 -15.90
N ALA A 39 -0.86 24.09 -17.02
CA ALA A 39 -1.79 23.04 -17.36
C ALA A 39 -1.82 22.05 -16.19
N SER A 40 -3.02 21.83 -15.65
CA SER A 40 -3.31 20.72 -14.76
C SER A 40 -2.72 19.44 -15.34
N PRO A 41 -2.09 18.55 -14.55
CA PRO A 41 -1.65 17.27 -15.08
C PRO A 41 -2.89 16.51 -15.57
N SER A 42 -3.03 16.48 -16.90
CA SER A 42 -4.02 15.67 -17.60
C SER A 42 -3.72 14.22 -17.25
N ALA A 43 -4.75 13.49 -16.83
CA ALA A 43 -4.70 12.09 -16.46
C ALA A 43 -3.88 11.29 -17.48
N ASP A 44 -2.82 10.64 -16.99
CA ASP A 44 -1.95 9.79 -17.81
C ASP A 44 -2.77 8.61 -18.40
N PRO A 45 -2.69 8.39 -19.72
CA PRO A 45 -3.40 7.30 -20.41
C PRO A 45 -2.80 5.90 -20.15
N ALA A 46 -1.84 5.76 -19.22
CA ALA A 46 -1.33 4.48 -18.73
C ALA A 46 -2.18 3.88 -17.60
N ALA A 47 -3.28 4.54 -17.21
CA ALA A 47 -4.19 4.13 -16.14
C ALA A 47 -5.13 2.95 -16.48
N SER A 48 -4.86 2.17 -17.53
CA SER A 48 -5.76 1.11 -18.01
C SER A 48 -5.24 -0.31 -17.82
N ALA A 49 -4.40 -0.54 -16.81
CA ALA A 49 -4.23 -1.83 -16.15
C ALA A 49 -4.37 -1.57 -14.65
N GLY A 50 -5.13 -2.40 -13.92
CA GLY A 50 -5.42 -2.17 -12.50
C GLY A 50 -4.13 -1.79 -11.76
N ARG A 51 -4.01 -0.51 -11.38
CA ARG A 51 -2.73 0.03 -10.94
C ARG A 51 -2.27 -0.71 -9.68
N PRO A 52 -0.97 -1.00 -9.52
CA PRO A 52 -0.48 -1.59 -8.28
C PRO A 52 -0.87 -0.74 -7.07
N VAL A 53 -1.31 -1.40 -6.00
CA VAL A 53 -1.86 -0.76 -4.80
C VAL A 53 -0.88 -0.82 -3.62
N SER A 54 -1.00 0.16 -2.74
CA SER A 54 -0.26 0.24 -1.47
C SER A 54 -1.14 -0.15 -0.29
N VAL A 55 -0.66 -1.04 0.60
CA VAL A 55 -1.43 -1.58 1.74
C VAL A 55 -0.76 -1.23 3.08
N LEU A 56 -1.54 -0.67 4.01
CA LEU A 56 -1.10 -0.31 5.37
C LEU A 56 -1.90 -1.07 6.43
N PHE A 57 -1.19 -1.82 7.28
CA PHE A 57 -1.78 -2.54 8.41
C PHE A 57 -1.69 -1.72 9.70
N VAL A 58 -2.79 -1.59 10.44
CA VAL A 58 -2.87 -0.70 11.60
C VAL A 58 -3.43 -1.42 12.82
N CYS A 59 -2.66 -1.47 13.90
CA CYS A 59 -3.14 -1.90 15.21
C CYS A 59 -2.95 -0.80 16.26
N LEU A 60 -3.08 -1.09 17.56
CA LEU A 60 -2.83 -0.08 18.60
C LEU A 60 -1.34 0.28 18.72
N GLY A 61 -0.49 -0.69 19.10
CA GLY A 61 0.92 -0.44 19.47
C GLY A 61 1.97 -0.69 18.38
N ASN A 62 1.59 -1.25 17.23
CA ASN A 62 2.49 -1.64 16.13
C ASN A 62 3.66 -2.58 16.50
N ILE A 63 3.47 -3.45 17.49
CA ILE A 63 4.45 -4.47 17.87
C ILE A 63 3.93 -5.91 17.73
N CYS A 64 2.61 -6.12 17.74
CA CYS A 64 2.01 -7.45 17.68
C CYS A 64 1.28 -7.71 16.35
N ARG A 65 0.01 -7.29 16.28
CA ARG A 65 -0.91 -7.66 15.21
C ARG A 65 -0.55 -7.05 13.85
N SER A 66 -0.30 -5.75 13.77
CA SER A 66 0.00 -5.13 12.47
C SER A 66 1.37 -5.52 11.88
N PRO A 67 2.45 -5.70 12.67
CA PRO A 67 3.69 -6.30 12.15
C PRO A 67 3.50 -7.75 11.68
N MET A 68 2.73 -8.56 12.42
CA MET A 68 2.40 -9.92 11.98
C MET A 68 1.63 -9.89 10.65
N ALA A 69 0.65 -9.00 10.51
CA ALA A 69 -0.15 -8.85 9.29
C ALA A 69 0.72 -8.46 8.10
N GLU A 70 1.66 -7.51 8.30
CA GLU A 70 2.63 -7.08 7.30
C GLU A 70 3.51 -8.23 6.85
N GLY A 71 4.13 -8.96 7.79
CA GLY A 71 4.97 -10.11 7.49
C GLY A 71 4.20 -11.17 6.68
N VAL A 72 3.03 -11.57 7.17
CA VAL A 72 2.18 -12.56 6.50
C VAL A 72 1.79 -12.10 5.09
N PHE A 73 1.36 -10.86 4.93
CA PHE A 73 0.94 -10.34 3.63
C PHE A 73 2.11 -10.25 2.64
N ARG A 74 3.30 -9.84 3.10
CA ARG A 74 4.53 -9.88 2.30
C ARG A 74 4.83 -11.29 1.81
N ASN A 75 4.69 -12.30 2.66
CA ASN A 75 4.90 -13.70 2.27
C ASN A 75 3.86 -14.19 1.25
N VAL A 76 2.57 -13.94 1.50
CA VAL A 76 1.49 -14.32 0.57
C VAL A 76 1.65 -13.66 -0.81
N THR A 77 2.22 -12.46 -0.86
CA THR A 77 2.40 -11.70 -2.11
C THR A 77 3.82 -11.79 -2.67
N HIS A 78 4.70 -12.62 -2.07
CA HIS A 78 6.11 -12.73 -2.42
C HIS A 78 6.85 -11.37 -2.52
N PHE A 79 6.44 -10.40 -1.71
CA PHE A 79 6.88 -9.01 -1.81
C PHE A 79 8.39 -8.86 -1.57
N GLY A 80 9.05 -8.11 -2.45
CA GLY A 80 10.51 -7.93 -2.44
C GLY A 80 11.29 -9.06 -3.12
N THR A 81 10.62 -10.03 -3.73
CA THR A 81 11.24 -11.12 -4.50
C THR A 81 10.95 -10.98 -6.00
N PRO A 82 11.66 -11.71 -6.89
CA PRO A 82 11.33 -11.73 -8.32
C PRO A 82 9.92 -12.29 -8.64
N GLN A 83 9.29 -12.98 -7.68
CA GLN A 83 7.93 -13.53 -7.80
C GLN A 83 6.86 -12.61 -7.17
N GLN A 84 7.22 -11.37 -6.82
CA GLN A 84 6.29 -10.42 -6.21
C GLN A 84 5.01 -10.27 -7.04
N HIS A 85 3.88 -10.28 -6.33
CA HIS A 85 2.57 -10.09 -6.91
C HIS A 85 2.49 -8.73 -7.63
N PRO A 86 2.13 -8.69 -8.92
CA PRO A 86 2.28 -7.49 -9.76
C PRO A 86 1.36 -6.34 -9.35
N LEU A 87 0.24 -6.64 -8.68
CA LEU A 87 -0.71 -5.64 -8.19
C LEU A 87 -0.31 -5.03 -6.84
N ILE A 88 0.81 -5.44 -6.22
CA ILE A 88 1.22 -4.95 -4.90
C ILE A 88 2.45 -4.05 -5.06
N LYS A 89 2.28 -2.77 -4.75
CA LYS A 89 3.32 -1.74 -4.86
C LYS A 89 4.11 -1.58 -3.57
N GLU A 90 3.41 -1.53 -2.45
CA GLU A 90 3.97 -1.15 -1.16
C GLU A 90 3.19 -1.85 -0.04
N ILE A 91 3.92 -2.28 0.99
CA ILE A 91 3.35 -2.87 2.20
C ILE A 91 4.06 -2.23 3.40
N ASP A 92 3.29 -1.76 4.37
CA ASP A 92 3.82 -1.21 5.62
C ASP A 92 2.85 -1.50 6.78
N SER A 93 3.29 -1.26 8.01
CA SER A 93 2.44 -1.30 9.19
C SER A 93 2.71 -0.14 10.16
N CYS A 94 1.66 0.26 10.89
CA CYS A 94 1.75 1.29 11.92
C CYS A 94 0.78 1.05 13.09
N GLY A 95 0.80 1.98 14.03
CA GLY A 95 -0.01 1.99 15.24
C GLY A 95 -0.89 3.23 15.32
N THR A 96 -2.10 3.13 15.88
CA THR A 96 -2.90 4.30 16.23
C THR A 96 -2.29 5.04 17.42
N GLY A 97 -1.61 4.31 18.31
CA GLY A 97 -0.76 4.83 19.37
C GLY A 97 0.71 4.98 18.96
N ALA A 98 1.49 5.70 19.78
CA ALA A 98 2.94 5.86 19.64
C ALA A 98 3.74 5.24 20.79
N TYR A 99 3.12 4.38 21.61
CA TYR A 99 3.72 3.86 22.85
C TYR A 99 5.04 3.10 22.63
N HIS A 100 5.21 2.50 21.45
CA HIS A 100 6.35 1.67 21.10
C HIS A 100 7.13 2.22 19.89
N ALA A 101 6.99 3.51 19.56
CA ALA A 101 7.65 4.05 18.38
C ALA A 101 9.18 3.84 18.42
N GLY A 102 9.72 3.15 17.41
CA GLY A 102 11.13 2.77 17.32
C GLY A 102 11.45 1.37 17.86
N ASP A 103 10.53 0.71 18.56
CA ASP A 103 10.75 -0.64 19.07
C ASP A 103 10.72 -1.68 17.95
N SER A 104 11.32 -2.84 18.20
CA SER A 104 11.14 -4.02 17.35
C SER A 104 9.78 -4.67 17.63
N PRO A 105 9.24 -5.47 16.69
CA PRO A 105 8.05 -6.28 16.98
C PRO A 105 8.22 -7.17 18.21
N ASP A 106 7.11 -7.52 18.84
CA ASP A 106 7.06 -8.42 19.98
C ASP A 106 7.78 -9.74 19.62
N PRO A 107 8.70 -10.24 20.47
CA PRO A 107 9.44 -11.47 20.20
C PRO A 107 8.54 -12.69 19.89
N ARG A 108 7.32 -12.75 20.43
CA ARG A 108 6.35 -13.81 20.15
C ARG A 108 5.80 -13.70 18.71
N THR A 109 5.57 -12.49 18.22
CA THR A 109 5.24 -12.24 16.80
C THR A 109 6.38 -12.70 15.91
N MET A 110 7.62 -12.31 16.25
CA MET A 110 8.80 -12.71 15.49
C MET A 110 8.99 -14.24 15.48
N SER A 111 8.74 -14.91 16.62
CA SER A 111 8.78 -16.37 16.73
C SER A 111 7.77 -17.02 15.79
N VAL A 112 6.50 -16.60 15.81
CA VAL A 112 5.46 -17.19 14.96
C VAL A 112 5.73 -16.94 13.47
N LEU A 113 6.24 -15.77 13.11
CA LEU A 113 6.67 -15.49 11.73
C LEU A 113 7.82 -16.42 11.31
N ALA A 114 8.83 -16.59 12.16
CA ALA A 114 9.97 -17.48 11.90
C ALA A 114 9.54 -18.96 11.78
N ASP A 115 8.64 -19.43 12.65
CA ASP A 115 8.09 -20.79 12.63
C ASP A 115 7.33 -21.08 11.31
N ASN A 116 6.87 -20.03 10.61
CA ASN A 116 6.23 -20.11 9.31
C ASN A 116 7.15 -19.70 8.13
N GLY A 117 8.46 -19.66 8.35
CA GLY A 117 9.47 -19.43 7.30
C GLY A 117 9.81 -17.97 7.00
N LEU A 118 9.25 -17.01 7.74
CA LEU A 118 9.55 -15.57 7.58
C LEU A 118 10.68 -15.14 8.53
N THR A 119 11.91 -15.58 8.25
CA THR A 119 13.07 -15.33 9.13
C THR A 119 13.80 -14.01 8.88
N ASP A 120 13.51 -13.31 7.78
CA ASP A 120 14.19 -12.08 7.36
C ASP A 120 13.36 -10.81 7.63
N TYR A 121 12.18 -10.95 8.24
CA TYR A 121 11.28 -9.83 8.56
C TYR A 121 11.95 -8.83 9.51
N LYS A 122 11.94 -7.56 9.13
CA LYS A 122 12.48 -6.45 9.92
C LYS A 122 11.47 -5.32 9.92
N HIS A 123 11.17 -4.83 11.11
CA HIS A 123 10.25 -3.71 11.29
C HIS A 123 10.68 -2.83 12.46
N ARG A 124 10.23 -1.58 12.43
CA ARG A 124 10.33 -0.64 13.54
C ARG A 124 8.99 0.00 13.74
N ALA A 125 8.46 -0.15 14.95
CA ALA A 125 7.14 0.34 15.28
C ALA A 125 7.04 1.85 15.03
N ARG A 126 5.94 2.30 14.43
CA ARG A 126 5.68 3.71 14.12
C ARG A 126 4.22 4.04 14.32
N LYS A 127 3.93 5.32 14.61
CA LYS A 127 2.56 5.83 14.60
C LYS A 127 2.05 6.03 13.16
N LEU A 128 0.74 5.93 12.97
CA LEU A 128 0.02 6.46 11.81
C LEU A 128 0.39 7.94 11.61
N ARG A 129 0.78 8.29 10.38
CA ARG A 129 1.22 9.63 9.98
C ARG A 129 0.15 10.31 9.15
N THR A 130 -0.21 11.51 9.56
CA THR A 130 -1.28 12.30 8.95
C THR A 130 -0.67 13.60 8.42
N PRO A 131 -0.81 13.93 7.12
CA PRO A 131 -1.67 13.26 6.12
C PRO A 131 -1.01 12.13 5.33
N GLU A 132 0.28 11.86 5.53
CA GLU A 132 1.12 11.11 4.59
C GLU A 132 0.60 9.69 4.32
N ASP A 133 0.15 8.96 5.35
CA ASP A 133 -0.34 7.59 5.17
C ASP A 133 -1.66 7.57 4.39
N PHE A 134 -2.54 8.57 4.57
CA PHE A 134 -3.81 8.66 3.83
C PHE A 134 -3.64 9.01 2.34
N LEU A 135 -2.52 9.66 2.00
CA LEU A 135 -2.16 10.00 0.62
C LEU A 135 -1.40 8.86 -0.08
N ARG A 136 -0.65 8.05 0.66
CA ARG A 136 0.22 6.99 0.11
C ARG A 136 -0.47 5.66 -0.06
N PHE A 137 -1.38 5.29 0.84
CA PHE A 137 -1.95 3.95 0.89
C PHE A 137 -3.37 3.92 0.32
N ASP A 138 -3.67 2.84 -0.42
CA ASP A 138 -4.98 2.59 -1.02
C ASP A 138 -5.88 1.79 -0.08
N TYR A 139 -5.28 0.92 0.74
CA TYR A 139 -5.95 0.15 1.77
C TYR A 139 -5.32 0.43 3.13
N ILE A 140 -6.11 0.95 4.06
CA ILE A 140 -5.73 1.19 5.45
C ILE A 140 -6.57 0.27 6.34
N LEU A 141 -5.90 -0.73 6.93
CA LEU A 141 -6.56 -1.92 7.47
C LEU A 141 -6.41 -1.99 8.99
N GLY A 142 -7.49 -1.68 9.70
CA GLY A 142 -7.57 -1.82 11.16
C GLY A 142 -7.71 -3.28 11.58
N MET A 143 -7.02 -3.70 12.64
CA MET A 143 -7.08 -5.09 13.14
C MET A 143 -8.37 -5.41 13.90
N ASP A 144 -8.89 -4.41 14.61
CA ASP A 144 -10.14 -4.46 15.36
C ASP A 144 -10.97 -3.20 15.08
N GLN A 145 -12.16 -3.13 15.66
CA GLN A 145 -13.08 -2.03 15.40
C GLN A 145 -12.63 -0.71 16.04
N ASP A 146 -11.90 -0.77 17.16
CA ASP A 146 -11.34 0.40 17.82
C ASP A 146 -10.27 1.05 16.94
N ASN A 147 -9.40 0.24 16.32
CA ASN A 147 -8.40 0.73 15.37
C ASN A 147 -9.07 1.38 14.16
N VAL A 148 -10.14 0.78 13.63
CA VAL A 148 -10.90 1.38 12.52
C VAL A 148 -11.50 2.73 12.92
N MET A 149 -12.04 2.83 14.13
CA MET A 149 -12.60 4.09 14.64
C MET A 149 -11.51 5.16 14.80
N ASP A 150 -10.38 4.82 15.40
CA ASP A 150 -9.22 5.71 15.56
C ASP A 150 -8.71 6.25 14.22
N ILE A 151 -8.54 5.37 13.22
CA ILE A 151 -8.07 5.76 11.87
C ILE A 151 -9.08 6.72 11.22
N ARG A 152 -10.38 6.43 11.32
CA ARG A 152 -11.42 7.29 10.76
C ARG A 152 -11.46 8.66 11.43
N ASP A 153 -11.23 8.71 12.73
CA ASP A 153 -11.19 9.97 13.46
C ASP A 153 -9.95 10.79 13.12
N GLU A 154 -8.79 10.16 12.89
CA GLU A 154 -7.62 10.84 12.31
C GLU A 154 -7.91 11.37 10.91
N ALA A 155 -8.58 10.60 10.05
CA ALA A 155 -8.97 11.03 8.70
C ALA A 155 -9.88 12.26 8.74
N LYS A 156 -10.91 12.27 9.60
CA LYS A 156 -11.80 13.42 9.78
C LYS A 156 -11.05 14.64 10.33
N ARG A 157 -10.15 14.45 11.30
CA ARG A 157 -9.30 15.53 11.84
C ARG A 157 -8.43 16.14 10.75
N ALA A 158 -7.85 15.31 9.88
CA ALA A 158 -7.04 15.75 8.75
C ALA A 158 -7.87 16.51 7.70
N ALA A 159 -9.05 15.99 7.37
CA ALA A 159 -9.95 16.62 6.41
C ALA A 159 -10.48 17.97 6.90
N LYS A 160 -10.81 18.10 8.20
CA LYS A 160 -11.18 19.39 8.81
C LYS A 160 -10.08 20.45 8.69
N LYS A 161 -8.81 20.02 8.62
CA LYS A 161 -7.64 20.89 8.40
C LYS A 161 -7.34 21.13 6.90
N GLY A 162 -8.13 20.56 5.99
CA GLY A 162 -7.91 20.65 4.54
C GLY A 162 -6.71 19.85 4.04
N LEU A 163 -6.20 18.89 4.82
CA LEU A 163 -4.99 18.13 4.46
C LEU A 163 -5.28 16.93 3.56
N VAL A 164 -6.52 16.41 3.59
CA VAL A 164 -6.99 15.27 2.78
C VAL A 164 -8.46 15.48 2.41
N ASN A 165 -8.91 14.83 1.35
CA ASN A 165 -10.35 14.68 1.08
C ASN A 165 -10.95 13.65 2.05
N GLN A 166 -12.05 14.00 2.73
CA GLN A 166 -12.66 13.12 3.73
C GLN A 166 -13.25 11.84 3.14
N GLU A 167 -13.99 11.96 2.04
CA GLU A 167 -14.65 10.81 1.40
C GLU A 167 -13.61 9.82 0.88
N GLU A 168 -12.60 10.33 0.18
CA GLU A 168 -11.48 9.54 -0.31
C GLU A 168 -10.73 8.86 0.84
N ALA A 169 -10.34 9.60 1.89
CA ALA A 169 -9.62 9.04 3.02
C ALA A 169 -10.42 7.97 3.76
N LEU A 170 -11.73 8.18 3.97
CA LEU A 170 -12.60 7.20 4.64
C LEU A 170 -12.88 5.97 3.78
N SER A 171 -12.93 6.12 2.45
CA SER A 171 -13.17 5.00 1.52
C SER A 171 -12.07 3.94 1.55
N LYS A 172 -10.85 4.34 1.91
CA LYS A 172 -9.65 3.49 2.04
C LYS A 172 -9.61 2.69 3.35
N VAL A 173 -10.47 3.00 4.33
CA VAL A 173 -10.38 2.45 5.70
C VAL A 173 -11.32 1.26 5.89
N HIS A 174 -10.74 0.08 6.15
CA HIS A 174 -11.47 -1.17 6.33
C HIS A 174 -11.03 -1.92 7.59
N LEU A 175 -11.92 -2.74 8.13
CA LEU A 175 -11.57 -3.77 9.12
C LEU A 175 -10.90 -4.93 8.39
N TYR A 176 -9.69 -5.34 8.77
CA TYR A 176 -8.94 -6.33 7.98
C TYR A 176 -9.69 -7.67 7.84
N GLY A 177 -10.36 -8.12 8.89
CA GLY A 177 -11.14 -9.36 8.82
C GLY A 177 -12.40 -9.29 7.94
N SER A 178 -12.72 -8.15 7.31
CA SER A 178 -13.72 -8.13 6.23
C SER A 178 -13.29 -8.91 5.00
N PHE A 179 -11.99 -9.16 4.83
CA PHE A 179 -11.44 -9.97 3.74
C PHE A 179 -11.33 -11.45 4.10
N GLY A 180 -11.84 -11.89 5.26
CA GLY A 180 -11.68 -13.27 5.75
C GLY A 180 -12.67 -14.31 5.22
N GLY A 181 -13.60 -13.92 4.34
CA GLY A 181 -14.56 -14.82 3.68
C GLY A 181 -15.71 -15.34 4.56
N LYS A 182 -15.82 -14.89 5.82
CA LYS A 182 -16.94 -15.24 6.72
C LYS A 182 -18.08 -14.22 6.57
N SER A 183 -19.31 -14.66 6.85
CA SER A 183 -20.51 -13.81 6.79
C SER A 183 -20.50 -12.67 7.81
N GLN A 184 -19.85 -12.87 8.97
CA GLN A 184 -19.56 -11.81 9.93
C GLN A 184 -18.12 -11.35 9.80
N LYS A 185 -17.91 -10.02 9.87
CA LYS A 185 -16.58 -9.42 9.85
C LYS A 185 -15.85 -9.77 11.15
N GLU A 186 -14.78 -10.53 10.99
CA GLU A 186 -13.96 -11.02 12.11
C GLU A 186 -13.00 -9.91 12.57
N GLN A 187 -12.76 -9.81 13.88
CA GLN A 187 -11.70 -8.97 14.44
C GLN A 187 -10.49 -9.84 14.76
N VAL A 188 -9.28 -9.32 14.56
CA VAL A 188 -8.06 -9.98 14.98
C VAL A 188 -7.96 -9.82 16.49
N GLN A 189 -8.10 -10.93 17.22
CA GLN A 189 -8.01 -10.91 18.68
C GLN A 189 -6.62 -10.42 19.10
N ASP A 190 -6.54 -9.55 20.10
CA ASP A 190 -5.25 -9.06 20.58
C ASP A 190 -4.53 -10.17 21.37
N PRO A 191 -3.42 -10.72 20.86
CA PRO A 191 -2.72 -11.80 21.54
C PRO A 191 -1.84 -11.30 22.68
N TYR A 192 -1.67 -9.98 22.85
CA TYR A 192 -0.69 -9.39 23.77
C TYR A 192 -0.86 -9.88 25.21
N TYR A 193 -2.11 -10.00 25.68
CA TYR A 193 -2.47 -10.47 27.02
C TYR A 193 -2.76 -11.98 27.08
N GLY A 194 -2.64 -12.70 25.96
CA GLY A 194 -2.93 -14.12 25.85
C GLY A 194 -1.70 -15.02 26.05
N ALA A 195 -1.95 -16.33 26.20
CA ALA A 195 -0.93 -17.36 26.09
C ALA A 195 -0.43 -17.50 24.63
N ARG A 196 0.61 -18.31 24.42
CA ARG A 196 1.24 -18.51 23.09
C ARG A 196 0.24 -18.81 21.97
N ASP A 197 -0.80 -19.59 22.26
CA ASP A 197 -1.83 -19.97 21.28
C ASP A 197 -2.52 -18.77 20.63
N GLY A 198 -2.62 -17.63 21.33
CA GLY A 198 -3.20 -16.41 20.78
C GLY A 198 -2.44 -15.85 19.57
N PHE A 199 -1.10 -15.96 19.56
CA PHE A 199 -0.28 -15.50 18.43
C PHE A 199 -0.45 -16.40 17.20
N THR A 200 -0.57 -17.71 17.40
CA THR A 200 -0.84 -18.66 16.31
C THR A 200 -2.23 -18.45 15.73
N ILE A 201 -3.26 -18.26 16.58
CA ILE A 201 -4.62 -17.94 16.13
C ILE A 201 -4.62 -16.64 15.31
N ALA A 202 -3.92 -15.60 15.77
CA ALA A 202 -3.80 -14.35 15.02
C ALA A 202 -3.11 -14.58 13.67
N TYR A 203 -2.04 -15.37 13.61
CA TYR A 203 -1.37 -15.72 12.35
C TYR A 203 -2.31 -16.42 11.36
N ASP A 204 -3.11 -17.38 11.82
CA ASP A 204 -4.06 -18.10 10.98
C ASP A 204 -5.17 -17.18 10.44
N GLN A 205 -5.69 -16.27 11.28
CA GLN A 205 -6.63 -15.24 10.86
C GLN A 205 -6.00 -14.36 9.77
N LEU A 206 -4.82 -13.80 10.04
CA LEU A 206 -4.12 -12.88 9.15
C LEU A 206 -3.72 -13.54 7.82
N SER A 207 -3.36 -14.82 7.85
CA SER A 207 -3.05 -15.60 6.64
C SER A 207 -4.27 -15.77 5.75
N ARG A 208 -5.43 -16.05 6.34
CA ARG A 208 -6.70 -16.15 5.60
C ARG A 208 -7.15 -14.79 5.06
N PHE A 209 -7.04 -13.74 5.87
CA PHE A 209 -7.41 -12.38 5.47
C PHE A 209 -6.51 -11.87 4.33
N SER A 210 -5.21 -12.18 4.38
CA SER A 210 -4.24 -11.84 3.33
C SER A 210 -4.62 -12.43 1.99
N LYS A 211 -4.96 -13.73 1.95
CA LYS A 211 -5.40 -14.40 0.72
C LYS A 211 -6.69 -13.80 0.17
N GLY A 212 -7.65 -13.49 1.05
CA GLY A 212 -8.90 -12.86 0.63
C GLY A 212 -8.73 -11.41 0.17
N LEU A 213 -7.78 -10.66 0.74
CA LEU A 213 -7.44 -9.31 0.29
C LEU A 213 -6.79 -9.35 -1.11
N VAL A 214 -5.88 -10.28 -1.37
CA VAL A 214 -5.31 -10.47 -2.72
C VAL A 214 -6.41 -10.75 -3.74
N ALA A 215 -7.29 -11.71 -3.44
CA ALA A 215 -8.42 -12.03 -4.34
C ALA A 215 -9.35 -10.83 -4.57
N HIS A 216 -9.59 -10.00 -3.54
CA HIS A 216 -10.35 -8.76 -3.69
C HIS A 216 -9.63 -7.76 -4.61
N ILE A 217 -8.33 -7.54 -4.43
CA ILE A 217 -7.54 -6.61 -5.25
C ILE A 217 -7.54 -7.07 -6.73
N GLU A 218 -7.39 -8.37 -6.98
CA GLU A 218 -7.48 -8.94 -8.33
C GLU A 218 -8.85 -8.69 -8.97
N GLN A 219 -9.94 -8.85 -8.21
CA GLN A 219 -11.30 -8.59 -8.69
C GLN A 219 -11.55 -7.12 -9.00
N GLU A 220 -11.08 -6.20 -8.15
CA GLU A 220 -11.20 -4.76 -8.41
C GLU A 220 -10.36 -4.36 -9.64
N ALA A 221 -9.16 -4.91 -9.80
CA ALA A 221 -8.33 -4.67 -10.99
C ALA A 221 -9.01 -5.12 -12.29
N VAL A 222 -9.69 -6.28 -12.29
CA VAL A 222 -10.48 -6.76 -13.43
C VAL A 222 -11.69 -5.87 -13.69
N ARG A 223 -12.38 -5.42 -12.63
CA ARG A 223 -13.55 -4.54 -12.77
C ARG A 223 -13.17 -3.20 -13.39
N ASP A 224 -12.05 -2.63 -12.99
CA ASP A 224 -11.60 -1.34 -13.49
C ASP A 224 -11.14 -1.43 -14.95
N LEU A 225 -10.47 -2.52 -15.32
CA LEU A 225 -10.19 -2.84 -16.73
C LEU A 225 -11.47 -2.87 -17.58
N GLY A 226 -12.52 -3.54 -17.10
CA GLY A 226 -13.79 -3.65 -17.81
C GLY A 226 -14.53 -2.32 -17.99
N LYS A 227 -14.37 -1.38 -17.06
CA LYS A 227 -14.93 -0.02 -17.17
C LYS A 227 -14.17 0.86 -18.16
N THR A 228 -12.86 0.66 -18.32
CA THR A 228 -12.06 1.44 -19.29
C THR A 228 -12.30 1.01 -20.73
N THR A 229 -12.76 -0.22 -20.95
CA THR A 229 -13.04 -0.77 -22.30
C THR A 229 -14.46 -0.54 -22.80
N ALA A 230 -15.37 0.00 -21.98
CA ALA A 230 -16.79 0.22 -22.30
C ALA A 230 -17.08 1.71 -22.50
#